data_AF-A0A1H0ANW5-F1
#
_entry.id   AF-A0A1H0ANW5-F1
#
_cell.length_a   1.000
_cell.length_b   1.000
_cell.length_c   1.000
_cell.angle_alpha   90.00
_cell.angle_beta   90.00
_cell.angle_gamma   90.00
#
_symmetry.space_group_name_H-M   'P 1'
#
loop_
_entity.id
_entity.type
_entity.pdbx_description
1 polymer ?
#
loop_
_entity_poly.entity_id
_entity_poly.type
_entity_poly.pdbx_seq_one_letter_code
_entity_poly.pdbx_strand_id
1 'polypeptide(L)'
;MKKLLLSLLLGLTLSQSKAQVTTITGNYKIIDIGLNTNGDYTRSVVLLHEIYNGAMLSLNYAIGTITALRGHTSAFNRIDVVNVNTSSSYSTASGTISSVDRDPYENKTIWKLKTCLYAGKKYMAVDVPYGDAHHDFGFKFSGSTLSSGENMKIVSYEVKGQPINQQLISEIQDFSSDMIENHQVASLSISGNVGIGTTNPKEKLSVNGNIRAREIKVEVGNWPDYVFSKAHQISPLKEIEKHITEKGHLPGIPSASEVSKEGISLGEMNAKLLEKIEELTLHLIKENKMNIERQITLSEQREALKIQDNKIKNLVKRLDKLENKNNKTPR
;
A
#
# COMPACT_ATOMS: atom_id res chain seq x y z
N MET A 1 -12.96 -59.59 -73.27
CA MET A 1 -12.27 -60.23 -72.12
C MET A 1 -10.79 -59.87 -72.14
N LYS A 2 -10.36 -59.01 -71.19
CA LYS A 2 -9.00 -58.84 -70.59
C LYS A 2 -8.98 -57.46 -69.93
N LYS A 3 -9.27 -57.40 -68.63
CA LYS A 3 -8.31 -57.18 -67.51
C LYS A 3 -7.79 -55.74 -67.48
N LEU A 4 -8.30 -54.88 -66.58
CA LEU A 4 -7.91 -54.72 -65.16
C LEU A 4 -6.96 -53.52 -65.03
N LEU A 5 -7.46 -52.38 -64.57
CA LEU A 5 -6.62 -51.34 -63.96
C LEU A 5 -7.43 -50.59 -62.91
N LEU A 6 -7.20 -51.06 -61.68
CA LEU A 6 -7.60 -50.49 -60.41
C LEU A 6 -6.74 -49.23 -60.18
N SER A 7 -7.27 -48.04 -60.46
CA SER A 7 -6.65 -46.78 -60.01
C SER A 7 -7.32 -46.33 -58.72
N LEU A 8 -6.64 -46.66 -57.62
CA LEU A 8 -6.87 -46.16 -56.28
C LEU A 8 -6.71 -44.62 -56.30
N LEU A 9 -7.83 -43.89 -56.44
CA LEU A 9 -7.82 -42.43 -56.30
C LEU A 9 -7.75 -42.10 -54.81
N LEU A 10 -6.53 -42.11 -54.28
CA LEU A 10 -6.19 -41.64 -52.95
C LEU A 10 -6.53 -40.15 -52.89
N GLY A 11 -7.66 -39.82 -52.28
CA GLY A 11 -8.09 -38.45 -52.06
C GLY A 11 -7.09 -37.73 -51.17
N LEU A 12 -6.13 -37.03 -51.78
CA LEU A 12 -5.37 -35.98 -51.11
C LEU A 12 -6.35 -34.87 -50.73
N THR A 13 -6.86 -34.92 -49.51
CA THR A 13 -7.38 -33.72 -48.85
C THR A 13 -6.18 -32.81 -48.61
N LEU A 14 -5.87 -31.94 -49.58
CA LEU A 14 -5.08 -30.75 -49.30
C LEU A 14 -5.89 -29.92 -48.30
N SER A 15 -5.59 -30.08 -47.02
CA SER A 15 -5.88 -29.06 -46.02
C SER A 15 -5.16 -27.79 -46.45
N GLN A 16 -5.86 -26.91 -47.18
CA GLN A 16 -5.44 -25.53 -47.32
C GLN A 16 -5.44 -24.96 -45.91
N SER A 17 -4.26 -24.92 -45.29
CA SER A 17 -4.00 -24.01 -44.20
C SER A 17 -4.25 -22.62 -44.76
N LYS A 18 -5.42 -22.05 -44.45
CA LYS A 18 -5.64 -20.62 -44.59
C LYS A 18 -4.74 -19.95 -43.55
N ALA A 19 -3.48 -19.74 -43.93
CA ALA A 19 -2.65 -18.74 -43.27
C ALA A 19 -3.37 -17.40 -43.48
N GLN A 20 -4.11 -16.97 -42.47
CA GLN A 20 -4.65 -15.63 -42.44
C GLN A 20 -3.45 -14.69 -42.39
N VAL A 21 -3.18 -13.99 -43.48
CA VAL A 21 -2.42 -12.75 -43.41
C VAL A 21 -3.33 -11.79 -42.65
N THR A 22 -3.13 -11.63 -41.35
CA THR A 22 -3.66 -10.46 -40.67
C THR A 22 -2.90 -9.27 -41.23
N THR A 23 -3.53 -8.56 -42.16
CA THR A 23 -3.11 -7.24 -42.58
C THR A 23 -3.19 -6.33 -41.34
N ILE A 24 -2.15 -6.31 -40.49
CA ILE A 24 -1.96 -5.28 -39.47
C ILE A 24 -1.50 -4.01 -40.20
N THR A 25 -2.30 -3.55 -41.17
CA THR A 25 -1.98 -2.43 -42.03
C THR A 25 -3.30 -1.80 -42.45
N GLY A 26 -3.72 -0.81 -41.68
CA GLY A 26 -4.87 0.02 -42.02
C GLY A 26 -4.96 1.24 -41.13
N ASN A 27 -4.75 1.07 -39.81
CA ASN A 27 -5.07 2.11 -38.84
C ASN A 27 -3.91 2.56 -37.96
N TYR A 28 -2.68 2.07 -38.17
CA TYR A 28 -1.51 2.68 -37.54
C TYR A 28 -1.19 4.00 -38.23
N LYS A 29 -1.10 5.08 -37.45
CA LYS A 29 -0.95 6.46 -37.93
C LYS A 29 0.03 7.22 -37.05
N ILE A 30 0.79 8.10 -37.68
CA ILE A 30 1.46 9.22 -37.01
C ILE A 30 0.62 10.45 -37.33
N ILE A 31 0.02 11.07 -36.32
CA ILE A 31 -0.89 12.21 -36.47
C ILE A 31 -0.28 13.41 -35.76
N ASP A 32 -0.14 14.51 -36.48
CA ASP A 32 0.04 15.82 -35.86
C ASP A 32 -1.33 16.32 -35.39
N ILE A 33 -1.55 16.31 -34.08
CA ILE A 33 -2.81 16.73 -33.46
C ILE A 33 -2.94 18.27 -33.50
N GLY A 34 -1.82 18.98 -33.66
CA GLY A 34 -1.74 20.44 -33.66
C GLY A 34 -1.45 21.05 -32.29
N LEU A 35 -1.68 22.36 -32.17
CA LEU A 35 -1.37 23.20 -31.01
C LEU A 35 -2.64 23.62 -30.25
N ASN A 36 -2.50 24.01 -28.98
CA ASN A 36 -3.46 24.86 -28.29
C ASN A 36 -3.43 26.27 -28.92
N THR A 37 -4.18 26.47 -30.00
CA THR A 37 -4.24 27.74 -30.77
C THR A 37 -4.60 29.01 -29.96
N ASN A 38 -4.90 28.87 -28.67
CA ASN A 38 -5.24 29.95 -27.75
C ASN A 38 -4.06 30.42 -26.86
N GLY A 39 -2.89 29.79 -26.98
CA GLY A 39 -1.67 30.16 -26.24
C GLY A 39 -1.67 29.76 -24.77
N ASP A 40 -0.84 30.45 -23.98
CA ASP A 40 -0.64 30.24 -22.54
C ASP A 40 -1.93 30.16 -21.71
N TYR A 41 -1.88 29.43 -20.60
CA TYR A 41 -3.00 29.25 -19.65
C TYR A 41 -4.28 28.70 -20.31
N THR A 42 -4.13 27.77 -21.25
CA THR A 42 -5.24 27.12 -21.96
C THR A 42 -5.47 25.70 -21.45
N ARG A 43 -6.70 25.39 -21.03
CA ARG A 43 -7.12 24.00 -20.78
C ARG A 43 -7.66 23.38 -22.04
N SER A 44 -7.20 22.16 -22.33
CA SER A 44 -7.59 21.41 -23.52
C SER A 44 -7.77 19.93 -23.22
N VAL A 45 -8.55 19.27 -24.06
CA VAL A 45 -8.60 17.81 -24.15
C VAL A 45 -8.15 17.37 -25.54
N VAL A 46 -7.58 16.17 -25.63
CA VAL A 46 -7.41 15.48 -26.90
C VAL A 46 -8.53 14.46 -27.05
N LEU A 47 -9.42 14.66 -28.02
CA LEU A 47 -10.46 13.71 -28.38
C LEU A 47 -9.83 12.49 -29.02
N LEU A 48 -9.99 11.32 -28.42
CA LEU A 48 -9.42 10.06 -28.92
C LEU A 48 -10.31 9.43 -29.98
N HIS A 49 -11.52 9.06 -29.58
CA HIS A 49 -12.51 8.42 -30.43
C HIS A 49 -13.93 8.56 -29.87
N GLU A 50 -14.93 8.42 -30.73
CA GLU A 50 -16.35 8.48 -30.35
C GLU A 50 -16.74 7.30 -29.44
N ILE A 51 -17.59 7.56 -28.44
CA ILE A 51 -18.17 6.59 -27.49
C ILE A 51 -19.70 6.70 -27.48
N TYR A 52 -20.37 5.68 -26.91
CA TYR A 52 -21.82 5.52 -27.01
C TYR A 52 -22.59 6.76 -26.52
N ASN A 53 -23.51 7.24 -27.36
CA ASN A 53 -24.40 8.37 -27.07
C ASN A 53 -25.82 8.10 -27.59
N GLY A 54 -26.41 6.97 -27.21
CA GLY A 54 -27.79 6.61 -27.57
C GLY A 54 -27.95 5.80 -28.87
N ALA A 55 -26.94 5.77 -29.75
CA ALA A 55 -26.90 4.93 -30.95
C ALA A 55 -25.74 3.95 -30.90
N MET A 56 -25.95 2.72 -31.40
CA MET A 56 -24.92 1.67 -31.41
C MET A 56 -23.75 2.07 -32.31
N LEU A 57 -22.54 1.95 -31.77
CA LEU A 57 -21.32 2.30 -32.48
C LEU A 57 -20.66 1.11 -33.17
N SER A 58 -20.01 1.39 -34.31
CA SER A 58 -18.94 0.54 -34.83
C SER A 58 -17.72 0.57 -33.90
N LEU A 59 -16.78 -0.35 -34.10
CA LEU A 59 -15.52 -0.36 -33.36
C LEU A 59 -14.77 0.96 -33.52
N ASN A 60 -14.48 1.60 -32.39
CA ASN A 60 -13.64 2.79 -32.25
C ASN A 60 -12.54 2.48 -31.22
N TYR A 61 -11.34 3.02 -31.41
CA TYR A 61 -10.23 2.80 -30.48
C TYR A 61 -9.10 3.81 -30.69
N ALA A 62 -8.30 3.97 -29.65
CA ALA A 62 -7.02 4.63 -29.69
C ALA A 62 -6.02 3.87 -28.83
N ILE A 63 -4.99 3.33 -29.48
CA ILE A 63 -3.92 2.54 -28.86
C ILE A 63 -2.59 3.11 -29.35
N GLY A 64 -1.86 3.79 -28.49
CA GLY A 64 -0.61 4.42 -28.88
C GLY A 64 -0.09 5.43 -27.88
N THR A 65 0.84 6.25 -28.34
CA THR A 65 1.51 7.25 -27.54
C THR A 65 1.14 8.64 -28.03
N ILE A 66 0.69 9.50 -27.12
CA ILE A 66 0.58 10.94 -27.33
C ILE A 66 1.80 11.59 -26.68
N THR A 67 2.57 12.30 -27.48
CA THR A 67 3.67 13.15 -27.03
C THR A 67 3.21 14.59 -27.06
N ALA A 68 3.36 15.28 -25.94
CA ALA A 68 3.13 16.70 -25.82
C ALA A 68 4.48 17.43 -25.70
N LEU A 69 4.66 18.47 -26.50
CA LEU A 69 5.88 19.25 -26.54
C LEU A 69 5.63 20.63 -25.95
N ARG A 70 6.34 20.92 -24.86
CA ARG A 70 6.36 22.24 -24.24
C ARG A 70 7.36 23.17 -24.91
N GLY A 71 6.99 24.43 -25.19
CA GLY A 71 7.96 25.53 -25.19
C GLY A 71 7.61 26.82 -25.96
N HIS A 72 8.31 27.88 -25.54
CA HIS A 72 8.59 29.15 -26.25
C HIS A 72 10.01 29.60 -25.81
N THR A 73 10.58 30.68 -26.37
CA THR A 73 11.99 31.12 -26.16
C THR A 73 12.44 31.36 -24.71
N SER A 74 11.54 31.28 -23.71
CA SER A 74 11.85 31.44 -22.28
C SER A 74 11.23 30.37 -21.37
N ALA A 75 10.67 29.30 -21.94
CA ALA A 75 10.18 28.15 -21.18
C ALA A 75 11.16 26.97 -21.29
N PHE A 76 11.40 26.25 -20.20
CA PHE A 76 12.13 24.97 -20.27
C PHE A 76 11.39 24.02 -21.23
N ASN A 77 12.10 23.47 -22.21
CA ASN A 77 11.55 22.41 -23.06
C ASN A 77 11.28 21.16 -22.20
N ARG A 78 10.04 20.70 -22.19
CA ARG A 78 9.60 19.49 -21.52
C ARG A 78 8.83 18.63 -22.52
N ILE A 79 8.96 17.33 -22.36
CA ILE A 79 8.28 16.34 -23.19
C ILE A 79 7.46 15.51 -22.22
N ASP A 80 6.15 15.63 -22.32
CA ASP A 80 5.23 14.81 -21.55
C ASP A 80 4.65 13.74 -22.47
N VAL A 81 4.53 12.53 -21.94
CA VAL A 81 4.13 11.38 -22.73
C VAL A 81 3.01 10.66 -22.02
N VAL A 82 1.94 10.36 -22.74
CA VAL A 82 0.88 9.46 -22.28
C VAL A 82 0.68 8.33 -23.28
N ASN A 83 0.68 7.11 -22.77
CA ASN A 83 0.24 5.93 -23.49
C ASN A 83 -1.26 5.76 -23.25
N VAL A 84 -2.01 5.65 -24.33
CA VAL A 84 -3.45 5.44 -24.32
C VAL A 84 -3.76 4.02 -24.81
N ASN A 85 -4.65 3.33 -24.11
CA ASN A 85 -5.25 2.09 -24.57
C ASN A 85 -6.75 2.18 -24.29
N THR A 86 -7.52 2.53 -25.31
CA THR A 86 -8.94 2.82 -25.20
C THR A 86 -9.70 2.22 -26.38
N SER A 87 -10.92 1.75 -26.13
CA SER A 87 -11.81 1.24 -27.17
C SER A 87 -13.27 1.42 -26.79
N SER A 88 -14.13 1.47 -27.79
CA SER A 88 -15.57 1.41 -27.62
C SER A 88 -16.23 0.74 -28.81
N SER A 89 -17.31 0.01 -28.55
CA SER A 89 -18.13 -0.63 -29.57
C SER A 89 -19.53 -0.84 -29.01
N TYR A 90 -20.56 -0.82 -29.86
CA TYR A 90 -21.95 -0.92 -29.44
C TYR A 90 -22.28 0.15 -28.40
N SER A 91 -22.52 -0.25 -27.14
CA SER A 91 -22.85 0.62 -26.01
C SER A 91 -21.80 0.65 -24.91
N THR A 92 -20.61 0.07 -25.13
CA THR A 92 -19.57 -0.04 -24.11
C THR A 92 -18.31 0.73 -24.50
N ALA A 93 -17.59 1.19 -23.49
CA ALA A 93 -16.28 1.82 -23.62
C ALA A 93 -15.39 1.35 -22.47
N SER A 94 -14.12 1.09 -22.77
CA SER A 94 -13.10 0.71 -21.81
C SER A 94 -11.83 1.46 -22.11
N GLY A 95 -11.02 1.72 -21.09
CA GLY A 95 -9.81 2.47 -21.28
C GLY A 95 -8.88 2.48 -20.08
N THR A 96 -7.60 2.66 -20.38
CA THR A 96 -6.59 3.03 -19.39
C THR A 96 -5.55 3.94 -20.03
N ILE A 97 -4.84 4.68 -19.19
CA ILE A 97 -3.70 5.49 -19.58
C ILE A 97 -2.54 5.24 -18.62
N SER A 98 -1.31 5.37 -19.12
CA SER A 98 -0.11 5.48 -18.31
C SER A 98 0.73 6.64 -18.82
N SER A 99 1.21 7.51 -17.93
CA SER A 99 1.91 8.73 -18.32
C SER A 99 3.24 8.90 -17.61
N VAL A 100 4.19 9.50 -18.32
CA VAL A 100 5.44 10.00 -17.77
C VAL A 100 5.43 11.52 -17.97
N ASP A 101 5.48 12.25 -16.85
CA ASP A 101 5.40 13.71 -16.81
C ASP A 101 6.50 14.22 -15.85
N ARG A 102 7.10 15.35 -16.20
CA ARG A 102 8.11 16.05 -15.40
C ARG A 102 7.55 17.39 -14.95
N ASP A 103 6.58 17.39 -14.03
CA ASP A 103 6.23 18.62 -13.31
C ASP A 103 6.81 18.63 -11.88
N PRO A 104 7.83 19.48 -11.60
CA PRO A 104 8.43 19.60 -10.28
C PRO A 104 7.63 20.49 -9.31
N TYR A 105 6.48 21.06 -9.72
CA TYR A 105 5.71 22.00 -8.89
C TYR A 105 4.52 21.34 -8.18
N GLU A 106 4.30 21.71 -6.92
CA GLU A 106 3.17 21.26 -6.09
C GLU A 106 1.86 21.90 -6.57
N ASN A 107 1.19 21.30 -7.56
CA ASN A 107 -0.28 21.29 -7.75
C ASN A 107 -0.70 20.51 -9.01
N LYS A 108 -0.25 19.25 -9.04
CA LYS A 108 -0.81 18.08 -9.76
C LYS A 108 -1.92 18.38 -10.79
N THR A 109 -1.51 18.60 -12.05
CA THR A 109 -2.35 18.17 -13.17
C THR A 109 -1.62 17.07 -13.90
N ILE A 110 -2.06 15.84 -13.68
CA ILE A 110 -1.62 14.68 -14.43
C ILE A 110 -2.56 14.45 -15.61
N TRP A 111 -2.09 13.73 -16.62
CA TRP A 111 -2.96 13.22 -17.66
C TRP A 111 -4.11 12.41 -17.03
N LYS A 112 -5.33 12.69 -17.46
CA LYS A 112 -6.52 11.98 -16.99
C LYS A 112 -7.36 11.51 -18.15
N LEU A 113 -7.86 10.29 -18.05
CA LEU A 113 -8.86 9.79 -18.98
C LEU A 113 -10.22 10.40 -18.62
N LYS A 114 -10.93 10.93 -19.62
CA LYS A 114 -12.19 11.64 -19.46
C LYS A 114 -13.16 11.25 -20.57
N THR A 115 -14.44 11.54 -20.34
CA THR A 115 -15.44 11.60 -21.39
C THR A 115 -15.94 13.02 -21.56
N CYS A 116 -16.34 13.41 -22.77
CA CYS A 116 -16.93 14.73 -23.03
C CYS A 116 -17.89 14.71 -24.21
N LEU A 117 -18.73 15.74 -24.33
CA LEU A 117 -19.58 15.98 -25.48
C LEU A 117 -18.94 17.07 -26.37
N TYR A 118 -18.82 16.80 -27.66
CA TYR A 118 -18.31 17.75 -28.65
C TYR A 118 -19.08 17.60 -29.97
N ALA A 119 -19.58 18.71 -30.51
CA ALA A 119 -20.34 18.73 -31.76
C ALA A 119 -21.49 17.69 -31.81
N GLY A 120 -22.19 17.47 -30.69
CA GLY A 120 -23.32 16.53 -30.57
C GLY A 120 -22.94 15.05 -30.42
N LYS A 121 -21.65 14.72 -30.42
CA LYS A 121 -21.14 13.35 -30.22
C LYS A 121 -20.37 13.25 -28.90
N LYS A 122 -20.41 12.07 -28.27
CA LYS A 122 -19.68 11.80 -27.03
C LYS A 122 -18.34 11.16 -27.37
N TYR A 123 -17.28 11.55 -26.68
CA TYR A 123 -15.92 11.10 -26.93
C TYR A 123 -15.25 10.56 -25.68
N MET A 124 -14.41 9.53 -25.87
CA MET A 124 -13.29 9.26 -24.97
C MET A 124 -12.21 10.31 -25.27
N ALA A 125 -11.68 10.93 -24.23
CA ALA A 125 -10.71 12.01 -24.36
C ALA A 125 -9.65 11.93 -23.26
N VAL A 126 -8.48 12.51 -23.50
CA VAL A 126 -7.47 12.70 -22.45
C VAL A 126 -7.40 14.17 -22.11
N ASP A 127 -7.54 14.48 -20.82
CA ASP A 127 -7.29 15.80 -20.28
C ASP A 127 -5.79 16.07 -20.32
N VAL A 128 -5.46 17.18 -20.94
CA VAL A 128 -4.08 17.62 -21.05
C VAL A 128 -3.68 18.28 -19.72
N PRO A 129 -2.53 17.91 -19.11
CA PRO A 129 -1.96 18.61 -17.96
C PRO A 129 -1.97 20.13 -18.17
N TYR A 130 -2.56 20.86 -17.23
CA TYR A 130 -2.64 22.31 -17.29
C TYR A 130 -1.36 22.94 -16.74
N GLY A 131 -0.81 23.90 -17.46
CA GLY A 131 0.03 24.92 -16.85
C GLY A 131 0.44 25.99 -17.83
N ASP A 132 1.13 26.99 -17.30
CA ASP A 132 1.22 28.33 -17.86
C ASP A 132 1.64 28.36 -19.34
N ALA A 133 2.52 27.46 -19.77
CA ALA A 133 2.99 27.35 -21.16
C ALA A 133 3.20 25.90 -21.60
N HIS A 134 2.38 24.95 -21.12
CA HIS A 134 2.76 23.53 -21.15
C HIS A 134 2.81 22.89 -22.56
N HIS A 135 2.13 23.41 -23.60
CA HIS A 135 1.96 22.65 -24.86
C HIS A 135 1.97 23.43 -26.18
N ASP A 136 2.63 24.61 -26.20
CA ASP A 136 2.63 25.50 -27.37
C ASP A 136 3.32 24.94 -28.63
N PHE A 137 4.14 23.88 -28.50
CA PHE A 137 4.71 23.14 -29.65
C PHE A 137 3.88 21.92 -30.06
N GLY A 138 2.76 21.68 -29.37
CA GLY A 138 1.70 20.80 -29.82
C GLY A 138 1.82 19.36 -29.41
N PHE A 139 0.91 18.58 -30.00
CA PHE A 139 0.71 17.19 -29.67
C PHE A 139 0.90 16.31 -30.89
N LYS A 140 1.57 15.18 -30.70
CA LYS A 140 1.75 14.17 -31.74
C LYS A 140 1.27 12.84 -31.23
N PHE A 141 0.52 12.13 -32.05
CA PHE A 141 0.12 10.76 -31.78
C PHE A 141 0.88 9.79 -32.67
N SER A 142 1.30 8.67 -32.10
CA SER A 142 1.87 7.53 -32.82
C SER A 142 1.21 6.25 -32.32
N GLY A 143 0.46 5.57 -33.19
CA GLY A 143 -0.26 4.37 -32.79
C GLY A 143 -1.40 3.99 -33.72
N SER A 144 -2.19 3.01 -33.30
CA SER A 144 -3.37 2.55 -34.02
C SER A 144 -4.61 3.28 -33.53
N THR A 145 -5.36 3.91 -34.44
CA THR A 145 -6.55 4.69 -34.07
C THR A 145 -7.65 4.66 -35.13
N LEU A 146 -8.91 4.57 -34.67
CA LEU A 146 -10.12 4.55 -35.47
C LEU A 146 -11.26 5.24 -34.71
N SER A 147 -11.97 6.16 -35.38
CA SER A 147 -13.13 6.85 -34.82
C SER A 147 -14.17 7.11 -35.91
N SER A 148 -15.44 6.94 -35.59
CA SER A 148 -16.60 7.32 -36.41
C SER A 148 -16.92 8.82 -36.37
N GLY A 149 -16.21 9.60 -35.55
CA GLY A 149 -16.30 11.06 -35.47
C GLY A 149 -14.92 11.70 -35.51
N GLU A 150 -14.72 12.76 -34.74
CA GLU A 150 -13.39 13.33 -34.52
C GLU A 150 -12.39 12.28 -34.02
N ASN A 151 -11.14 12.39 -34.45
CA ASN A 151 -10.08 11.43 -34.16
C ASN A 151 -8.77 12.18 -33.92
N MET A 152 -8.19 12.04 -32.73
CA MET A 152 -6.95 12.71 -32.35
C MET A 152 -7.00 14.22 -32.59
N LYS A 153 -8.03 14.87 -32.02
CA LYS A 153 -8.29 16.29 -32.17
C LYS A 153 -8.15 17.00 -30.84
N ILE A 154 -7.34 18.05 -30.80
CA ILE A 154 -7.29 18.93 -29.63
C ILE A 154 -8.47 19.90 -29.63
N VAL A 155 -9.11 20.03 -28.47
CA VAL A 155 -10.18 21.00 -28.23
C VAL A 155 -9.91 21.72 -26.93
N SER A 156 -9.70 23.03 -27.03
CA SER A 156 -9.58 23.91 -25.87
C SER A 156 -10.96 24.28 -25.33
N TYR A 157 -11.07 24.39 -24.01
CA TYR A 157 -12.34 24.69 -23.35
C TYR A 157 -12.28 25.86 -22.36
N GLU A 158 -11.10 26.21 -21.86
CA GLU A 158 -10.89 27.37 -20.98
C GLU A 158 -9.59 28.07 -21.36
N VAL A 159 -9.58 29.41 -21.37
CA VAL A 159 -8.41 30.24 -21.63
C VAL A 159 -8.31 31.31 -20.55
N LYS A 160 -7.19 31.36 -19.81
CA LYS A 160 -6.99 32.31 -18.70
C LYS A 160 -8.16 32.33 -17.70
N GLY A 161 -8.70 31.14 -17.40
CA GLY A 161 -9.86 30.98 -16.51
C GLY A 161 -11.21 31.33 -17.12
N GLN A 162 -11.29 31.74 -18.38
CA GLN A 162 -12.55 32.06 -19.06
C GLN A 162 -13.03 30.88 -19.92
N PRO A 163 -14.30 30.47 -19.83
CA PRO A 163 -14.85 29.38 -20.62
C PRO A 163 -14.98 29.79 -22.10
N ILE A 164 -14.44 28.98 -23.00
CA ILE A 164 -14.59 29.15 -24.46
C ILE A 164 -15.40 28.03 -25.11
N ASN A 165 -15.63 26.92 -24.39
CA ASN A 165 -16.50 25.83 -24.83
C ASN A 165 -17.40 25.36 -23.68
N GLN A 166 -18.54 26.05 -23.53
CA GLN A 166 -19.47 25.80 -22.42
C GLN A 166 -20.05 24.38 -22.43
N GLN A 167 -20.34 23.83 -23.62
CA GLN A 167 -20.88 22.47 -23.76
C GLN A 167 -19.88 21.42 -23.28
N LEU A 168 -18.61 21.58 -23.63
CA LEU A 168 -17.57 20.65 -23.19
C LEU A 168 -17.39 20.74 -21.67
N ILE A 169 -17.34 21.95 -21.11
CA ILE A 169 -17.22 22.16 -19.66
C ILE A 169 -18.39 21.51 -18.89
N SER A 170 -19.62 21.61 -19.38
CA SER A 170 -20.78 21.04 -18.68
C SER A 170 -20.85 19.52 -18.75
N GLU A 171 -20.22 18.90 -19.75
CA GLU A 171 -20.35 17.46 -20.04
C GLU A 171 -19.04 16.68 -19.86
N ILE A 172 -17.95 17.33 -19.43
CA ILE A 172 -16.68 16.67 -19.19
C ILE A 172 -16.69 15.92 -17.85
N GLN A 173 -16.35 14.63 -17.88
CA GLN A 173 -16.40 13.75 -16.71
C GLN A 173 -15.15 12.88 -16.64
N ASP A 174 -14.63 12.63 -15.43
CA ASP A 174 -13.52 11.70 -15.21
C ASP A 174 -13.96 10.27 -15.59
N PHE A 175 -13.10 9.56 -16.34
CA PHE A 175 -13.29 8.15 -16.65
C PHE A 175 -12.33 7.33 -15.78
N SER A 176 -12.88 6.43 -14.96
CA SER A 176 -12.08 5.52 -14.15
C SER A 176 -11.53 4.41 -15.03
N SER A 177 -10.20 4.27 -15.09
CA SER A 177 -9.57 3.19 -15.83
C SER A 177 -10.09 1.83 -15.37
N ASP A 178 -10.50 0.98 -16.33
CA ASP A 178 -11.16 -0.31 -16.07
C ASP A 178 -10.34 -1.51 -16.58
N MET A 179 -9.15 -1.26 -17.13
CA MET A 179 -8.22 -2.29 -17.58
C MET A 179 -7.16 -2.63 -16.52
N ILE A 180 -6.65 -3.85 -16.56
CA ILE A 180 -5.59 -4.35 -15.67
C ILE A 180 -4.22 -4.18 -16.33
N GLU A 181 -3.29 -3.52 -15.65
CA GLU A 181 -1.87 -3.45 -16.04
C GLU A 181 -1.09 -4.58 -15.34
N ASN A 182 -0.37 -5.39 -16.12
CA ASN A 182 0.47 -6.48 -15.60
C ASN A 182 1.94 -6.20 -15.96
N HIS A 183 2.82 -6.16 -14.96
CA HIS A 183 4.26 -6.04 -15.15
C HIS A 183 4.95 -7.37 -14.84
N GLN A 184 5.38 -8.08 -15.87
CA GLN A 184 6.23 -9.27 -15.71
C GLN A 184 7.69 -8.85 -15.77
N VAL A 185 8.30 -8.65 -14.61
CA VAL A 185 9.71 -8.25 -14.46
C VAL A 185 10.46 -9.25 -13.59
N ALA A 186 11.74 -9.49 -13.90
CA ALA A 186 12.59 -10.33 -13.06
C ALA A 186 12.93 -9.66 -11.72
N SER A 187 13.03 -8.32 -11.71
CA SER A 187 13.24 -7.49 -10.53
C SER A 187 12.59 -6.12 -10.76
N LEU A 188 11.97 -5.57 -9.72
CA LEU A 188 11.41 -4.21 -9.70
C LEU A 188 12.18 -3.40 -8.65
N SER A 189 13.00 -2.45 -9.11
CA SER A 189 13.74 -1.52 -8.23
C SER A 189 13.14 -0.13 -8.34
N ILE A 190 12.83 0.49 -7.20
CA ILE A 190 12.21 1.82 -7.12
C ILE A 190 13.08 2.71 -6.24
N SER A 191 13.64 3.78 -6.82
CA SER A 191 14.51 4.72 -6.08
C SER A 191 13.71 5.71 -5.21
N GLY A 192 12.48 6.01 -5.63
CA GLY A 192 11.56 6.92 -4.95
C GLY A 192 10.72 6.26 -3.86
N ASN A 193 9.66 6.94 -3.44
CA ASN A 193 8.67 6.41 -2.51
C ASN A 193 7.47 5.84 -3.27
N VAL A 194 6.94 4.72 -2.78
CA VAL A 194 5.72 4.07 -3.32
C VAL A 194 4.55 4.37 -2.40
N GLY A 195 3.51 4.99 -2.95
CA GLY A 195 2.23 5.20 -2.26
C GLY A 195 1.16 4.24 -2.77
N ILE A 196 0.57 3.43 -1.88
CA ILE A 196 -0.59 2.59 -2.18
C ILE A 196 -1.78 3.17 -1.40
N GLY A 197 -2.81 3.63 -2.10
CA GLY A 197 -3.96 4.32 -1.47
C GLY A 197 -3.64 5.71 -0.90
N THR A 198 -2.47 6.28 -1.21
CA THR A 198 -2.05 7.62 -0.79
C THR A 198 -1.27 8.32 -1.91
N THR A 199 -1.41 9.65 -2.00
CA THR A 199 -0.68 10.48 -2.97
C THR A 199 0.47 11.28 -2.34
N ASN A 200 0.74 11.05 -1.05
CA ASN A 200 1.84 11.66 -0.30
C ASN A 200 2.52 10.60 0.59
N PRO A 201 3.35 9.72 0.00
CA PRO A 201 4.05 8.68 0.75
C PRO A 201 5.17 9.28 1.61
N LYS A 202 5.08 9.10 2.93
CA LYS A 202 6.05 9.62 3.91
C LYS A 202 7.29 8.74 4.05
N GLU A 203 7.15 7.46 3.75
CA GLU A 203 8.20 6.45 3.78
C GLU A 203 8.42 5.84 2.39
N LYS A 204 9.52 5.08 2.22
CA LYS A 204 9.83 4.36 0.97
C LYS A 204 8.68 3.51 0.46
N LEU A 205 7.91 2.91 1.36
CA LEU A 205 6.62 2.29 1.08
C LEU A 205 5.59 2.82 2.09
N SER A 206 4.56 3.52 1.59
CA SER A 206 3.43 4.00 2.40
C SER A 206 2.15 3.36 1.89
N VAL A 207 1.43 2.65 2.76
CA VAL A 207 0.18 1.97 2.43
C VAL A 207 -0.94 2.52 3.30
N ASN A 208 -1.93 3.15 2.68
CA ASN A 208 -3.18 3.54 3.33
C ASN A 208 -4.22 2.41 3.15
N GLY A 209 -4.04 1.35 3.94
CA GLY A 209 -4.82 0.12 3.84
C GLY A 209 -4.12 -1.06 4.51
N ASN A 210 -4.59 -2.27 4.24
CA ASN A 210 -4.05 -3.49 4.84
C ASN A 210 -2.93 -4.09 3.99
N ILE A 211 -1.88 -4.57 4.65
CA ILE A 211 -0.82 -5.39 4.05
C ILE A 211 -1.03 -6.83 4.51
N ARG A 212 -1.12 -7.77 3.56
CA ARG A 212 -1.13 -9.22 3.85
C ARG A 212 0.19 -9.82 3.39
N ALA A 213 0.96 -10.34 4.32
CA ALA A 213 2.23 -11.02 4.06
C ALA A 213 2.22 -12.41 4.71
N ARG A 214 2.98 -13.36 4.14
CA ARG A 214 3.26 -14.65 4.80
C ARG A 214 4.31 -14.47 5.91
N GLU A 215 5.31 -13.63 5.65
CA GLU A 215 6.40 -13.33 6.56
C GLU A 215 6.91 -11.92 6.31
N ILE A 216 7.38 -11.25 7.37
CA ILE A 216 8.06 -9.96 7.32
C ILE A 216 9.35 -10.10 8.14
N LYS A 217 10.50 -9.94 7.48
CA LYS A 217 11.81 -9.86 8.14
C LYS A 217 12.15 -8.40 8.39
N VAL A 218 12.32 -8.03 9.66
CA VAL A 218 12.70 -6.67 10.06
C VAL A 218 14.14 -6.68 10.55
N GLU A 219 14.98 -5.82 10.00
CA GLU A 219 16.36 -5.67 10.42
C GLU A 219 16.45 -4.49 11.40
N VAL A 220 16.73 -4.82 12.67
CA VAL A 220 16.94 -3.82 13.73
C VAL A 220 18.39 -3.88 14.20
N GLY A 221 19.01 -2.72 14.38
CA GLY A 221 20.43 -2.64 14.73
C GLY A 221 20.75 -2.95 16.20
N ASN A 222 19.80 -2.80 17.11
CA ASN A 222 20.02 -2.94 18.55
C ASN A 222 19.04 -3.95 19.17
N TRP A 223 19.38 -5.23 19.10
CA TRP A 223 18.60 -6.31 19.71
C TRP A 223 18.91 -6.43 21.21
N PRO A 224 17.92 -6.59 22.10
CA PRO A 224 18.08 -6.40 23.54
C PRO A 224 18.74 -7.58 24.28
N ASP A 225 19.84 -8.14 23.77
CA ASP A 225 20.57 -9.26 24.41
C ASP A 225 21.34 -8.85 25.68
N TYR A 226 21.31 -7.57 26.03
CA TYR A 226 22.08 -6.99 27.14
C TYR A 226 21.39 -7.12 28.51
N VAL A 227 20.10 -7.47 28.57
CA VAL A 227 19.33 -7.50 29.84
C VAL A 227 19.87 -8.55 30.81
N PHE A 228 20.46 -9.63 30.30
CA PHE A 228 21.11 -10.67 31.12
C PHE A 228 22.55 -10.35 31.51
N SER A 229 23.10 -9.22 31.06
CA SER A 229 24.46 -8.82 31.42
C SER A 229 24.53 -8.45 32.90
N LYS A 230 25.70 -8.68 33.53
CA LYS A 230 25.93 -8.31 34.94
C LYS A 230 25.85 -6.79 35.20
N ALA A 231 25.94 -5.98 34.15
CA ALA A 231 25.85 -4.53 34.23
C ALA A 231 24.40 -4.01 34.15
N HIS A 232 23.45 -4.84 33.69
CA HIS A 232 22.06 -4.42 33.58
C HIS A 232 21.41 -4.32 34.97
N GLN A 233 21.04 -3.11 35.36
CA GLN A 233 20.33 -2.87 36.62
C GLN A 233 18.83 -2.93 36.38
N ILE A 234 18.22 -4.01 36.87
CA ILE A 234 16.78 -4.18 36.82
C ILE A 234 16.12 -3.19 37.79
N SER A 235 15.16 -2.42 37.29
CA SER A 235 14.42 -1.46 38.11
C SER A 235 13.62 -2.19 39.21
N PRO A 236 13.60 -1.70 40.46
CA PRO A 236 12.75 -2.27 41.50
C PRO A 236 11.26 -2.23 41.13
N LEU A 237 10.51 -3.29 41.45
CA LEU A 237 9.06 -3.36 41.17
C LEU A 237 8.27 -2.17 41.74
N LYS A 238 8.70 -1.63 42.88
CA LYS A 238 8.09 -0.43 43.48
C LYS A 238 8.24 0.82 42.62
N GLU A 239 9.36 0.96 41.92
CA GLU A 239 9.58 2.08 40.99
C GLU A 239 8.77 1.90 39.70
N ILE A 240 8.67 0.66 39.22
CA ILE A 240 7.82 0.30 38.08
C ILE A 240 6.34 0.57 38.42
N GLU A 241 5.87 0.16 39.59
CA GLU A 241 4.51 0.43 40.09
C GLU A 241 4.22 1.93 40.16
N LYS A 242 5.16 2.72 40.70
CA LYS A 242 5.05 4.17 40.72
C LYS A 242 4.93 4.75 39.31
N HIS A 243 5.77 4.30 38.37
CA HIS A 243 5.72 4.76 36.99
C HIS A 243 4.38 4.43 36.32
N ILE A 244 3.88 3.21 36.48
CA ILE A 244 2.58 2.80 35.93
C ILE A 244 1.46 3.65 36.52
N THR A 245 1.51 3.95 37.83
CA THR A 245 0.50 4.78 38.50
C THR A 245 0.52 6.23 37.98
N GLU A 246 1.71 6.77 37.70
CA GLU A 246 1.88 8.15 37.21
C GLU A 246 1.65 8.32 35.70
N LYS A 247 2.00 7.31 34.90
CA LYS A 247 2.04 7.41 33.42
C LYS A 247 1.03 6.51 32.71
N GLY A 248 0.53 5.46 33.35
CA GLY A 248 -0.46 4.55 32.78
C GLY A 248 0.09 3.52 31.78
N HIS A 249 1.41 3.38 31.67
CA HIS A 249 2.07 2.39 30.80
C HIS A 249 3.41 1.95 31.39
N LEU A 250 4.05 0.95 30.79
CA LEU A 250 5.36 0.45 31.23
C LEU A 250 6.49 1.42 30.86
N PRO A 251 7.57 1.49 31.66
CA PRO A 251 8.79 2.23 31.28
C PRO A 251 9.34 1.77 29.92
N GLY A 252 9.66 2.72 29.05
CA GLY A 252 10.21 2.46 27.71
C GLY A 252 9.19 2.03 26.64
N ILE A 253 7.95 1.74 27.03
CA ILE A 253 6.84 1.45 26.09
C ILE A 253 6.07 2.74 25.83
N PRO A 254 5.80 3.13 24.56
CA PRO A 254 5.05 4.33 24.26
C PRO A 254 3.59 4.23 24.75
N SER A 255 3.03 5.38 25.11
CA SER A 255 1.62 5.52 25.47
C SER A 255 0.71 5.37 24.24
N ALA A 256 -0.56 5.05 24.47
CA ALA A 256 -1.56 4.98 23.40
C ALA A 256 -1.71 6.32 22.64
N SER A 257 -1.55 7.45 23.33
CA SER A 257 -1.58 8.78 22.72
C SER A 257 -0.42 8.99 21.74
N GLU A 258 0.80 8.56 22.09
CA GLU A 258 1.97 8.66 21.21
C GLU A 258 1.80 7.75 19.98
N VAL A 259 1.39 6.49 20.19
CA VAL A 259 1.16 5.53 19.10
C VAL A 259 0.08 6.03 18.13
N SER A 260 -0.97 6.69 18.62
CA SER A 260 -2.02 7.24 17.75
C SER A 260 -1.56 8.38 16.84
N LYS A 261 -0.52 9.12 17.24
CA LYS A 261 -0.02 10.29 16.52
C LYS A 261 1.13 9.94 15.58
N GLU A 262 2.04 9.08 16.03
CA GLU A 262 3.32 8.83 15.37
C GLU A 262 3.39 7.43 14.75
N GLY A 263 2.47 6.53 15.12
CA GLY A 263 2.54 5.12 14.75
C GLY A 263 3.54 4.35 15.64
N ILE A 264 3.92 3.15 15.22
CA ILE A 264 4.90 2.33 15.94
C ILE A 264 5.77 1.53 14.98
N SER A 265 7.08 1.50 15.25
CA SER A 265 8.02 0.65 14.53
C SER A 265 7.87 -0.80 15.00
N LEU A 266 7.51 -1.70 14.08
CA LEU A 266 7.31 -3.12 14.38
C LEU A 266 8.56 -3.76 15.00
N GLY A 267 9.74 -3.47 14.43
CA GLY A 267 11.00 -4.01 14.92
C GLY A 267 11.37 -3.47 16.29
N GLU A 268 11.23 -2.17 16.51
CA GLU A 268 11.53 -1.53 17.79
C GLU A 268 10.58 -2.01 18.90
N MET A 269 9.30 -2.15 18.59
CA MET A 269 8.32 -2.65 19.57
C MET A 269 8.59 -4.10 19.93
N ASN A 270 8.92 -4.96 18.96
CA ASN A 270 9.30 -6.34 19.25
C ASN A 270 10.56 -6.42 20.13
N ALA A 271 11.55 -5.56 19.88
CA ALA A 271 12.73 -5.46 20.73
C ALA A 271 12.37 -5.01 22.16
N LYS A 272 11.59 -3.92 22.30
CA LYS A 272 11.13 -3.44 23.62
C LYS A 272 10.31 -4.50 24.38
N LEU A 273 9.43 -5.22 23.69
CA LEU A 273 8.66 -6.31 24.29
C LEU A 273 9.56 -7.45 24.78
N LEU A 274 10.58 -7.83 24.00
CA LEU A 274 11.56 -8.83 24.42
C LEU A 274 12.31 -8.36 25.66
N GLU A 275 12.79 -7.12 25.68
CA GLU A 275 13.45 -6.53 26.87
C GLU A 275 12.57 -6.64 28.12
N LYS A 276 11.27 -6.30 28.02
CA LYS A 276 10.35 -6.41 29.16
C LYS A 276 10.07 -7.86 29.57
N ILE A 277 10.04 -8.80 28.63
CA ILE A 277 9.91 -10.24 28.93
C ILE A 277 11.14 -10.74 29.69
N GLU A 278 12.33 -10.30 29.30
CA GLU A 278 13.59 -10.67 29.97
C GLU A 278 13.67 -10.07 31.39
N GLU A 279 13.32 -8.79 31.56
CA GLU A 279 13.24 -8.14 32.88
C GLU A 279 12.22 -8.82 33.80
N LEU A 280 11.03 -9.14 33.27
CA LEU A 280 10.01 -9.89 34.00
C LEU A 280 10.54 -11.26 34.42
N THR A 281 11.26 -11.95 33.55
CA THR A 281 11.87 -13.25 33.84
C THR A 281 12.87 -13.14 34.99
N LEU A 282 13.70 -12.08 35.03
CA LEU A 282 14.63 -11.85 36.12
C LEU A 282 13.92 -11.55 37.45
N HIS A 283 12.82 -10.79 37.42
CA HIS A 283 11.98 -10.57 38.61
C HIS A 283 11.39 -11.88 39.15
N LEU A 284 10.88 -12.74 38.28
CA LEU A 284 10.33 -14.04 38.66
C LEU A 284 11.40 -14.97 39.25
N ILE A 285 12.60 -14.99 38.68
CA ILE A 285 13.74 -15.74 39.25
C ILE A 285 14.07 -15.23 40.65
N LYS A 286 14.13 -13.90 40.84
CA LYS A 286 14.38 -13.29 42.15
C LYS A 286 13.30 -13.64 43.17
N GLU A 287 12.03 -13.54 42.77
CA GLU A 287 10.89 -13.86 43.63
C GLU A 287 10.89 -15.34 44.04
N ASN A 288 11.14 -16.25 43.10
CA ASN A 288 11.21 -17.68 43.38
C ASN A 288 12.30 -18.01 44.42
N LYS A 289 13.50 -17.39 44.29
CA LYS A 289 14.57 -17.53 45.28
C LYS A 289 14.11 -17.08 46.67
N MET A 290 13.50 -15.89 46.77
CA MET A 290 12.96 -15.38 48.03
C MET A 290 11.84 -16.26 48.62
N ASN A 291 11.04 -16.93 47.78
CA ASN A 291 10.00 -17.85 48.22
C ASN A 291 10.56 -19.18 48.74
N ILE A 292 11.63 -19.69 48.13
CA ILE A 292 12.36 -20.87 48.61
C ILE A 292 12.99 -20.57 49.97
N GLU A 293 13.70 -19.44 50.10
CA GLU A 293 14.29 -19.00 51.37
C GLU A 293 13.24 -18.87 52.47
N ARG A 294 12.10 -18.24 52.17
CA ARG A 294 10.97 -18.15 53.11
C ARG A 294 10.44 -19.52 53.52
N GLN A 295 10.33 -20.48 52.60
CA GLN A 295 9.88 -21.83 52.94
C GLN A 295 10.86 -22.56 53.85
N ILE A 296 12.17 -22.40 53.63
CA ILE A 296 13.23 -22.96 54.49
C ILE A 296 13.14 -22.35 55.89
N THR A 297 13.07 -21.02 56.00
CA THR A 297 12.92 -20.35 57.29
C THR A 297 11.64 -20.79 58.02
N LEU A 298 10.53 -20.96 57.30
CA LEU A 298 9.27 -21.45 57.87
C LEU A 298 9.38 -22.90 58.36
N SER A 299 10.12 -23.78 57.67
CA SER A 299 10.31 -25.15 58.14
C SER A 299 11.15 -25.20 59.41
N GLU A 300 12.23 -24.41 59.49
CA GLU A 300 13.07 -24.27 60.68
C GLU A 300 12.27 -23.73 61.88
N GLN A 301 11.45 -22.69 61.67
CA GLN A 301 10.58 -22.14 62.72
C GLN A 301 9.57 -23.17 63.23
N ARG A 302 8.97 -23.96 62.33
CA ARG A 302 8.03 -25.04 62.71
C ARG A 302 8.70 -26.11 63.55
N GLU A 303 9.95 -26.48 63.27
CA GLU A 303 10.70 -27.43 64.08
C GLU A 303 11.02 -26.86 65.47
N ALA A 304 11.47 -25.60 65.54
CA ALA A 304 11.73 -24.91 66.81
C ALA A 304 10.47 -24.84 67.69
N LEU A 305 9.31 -24.53 67.09
CA LEU A 305 8.01 -24.52 67.78
C LEU A 305 7.63 -25.91 68.32
N LYS A 306 7.84 -26.99 67.56
CA LYS A 306 7.61 -28.36 68.05
C LYS A 306 8.47 -28.70 69.26
N ILE A 307 9.74 -28.27 69.26
CA ILE A 307 10.66 -28.47 70.40
C ILE A 307 10.16 -27.70 71.62
N GLN A 308 9.72 -26.44 71.45
CA GLN A 308 9.12 -25.65 72.53
C GLN A 308 7.85 -26.28 73.09
N ASP A 309 6.94 -26.75 72.23
CA ASP A 309 5.69 -27.39 72.65
C ASP A 309 5.95 -28.67 73.48
N ASN A 310 6.95 -29.48 73.07
CA ASN A 310 7.39 -30.63 73.84
C ASN A 310 7.98 -30.25 75.21
N LYS A 311 8.76 -29.16 75.27
CA LYS A 311 9.28 -28.63 76.55
C LYS A 311 8.14 -28.17 77.45
N ILE A 312 7.16 -27.44 76.92
CA ILE A 312 5.98 -26.98 77.66
C ILE A 312 5.19 -28.18 78.20
N LYS A 313 4.89 -29.19 77.38
CA LYS A 313 4.21 -30.42 77.82
C LYS A 313 4.94 -31.12 78.97
N ASN A 314 6.27 -31.17 78.92
CA ASN A 314 7.07 -31.73 80.00
C ASN A 314 7.03 -30.89 81.29
N LEU A 315 7.02 -29.56 81.17
CA LEU A 315 6.86 -28.65 82.31
C LEU A 315 5.47 -28.79 82.95
N VAL A 316 4.41 -28.84 82.15
CA VAL A 316 3.03 -29.08 82.63
C VAL A 316 2.96 -30.40 83.41
N LYS A 317 3.46 -31.51 82.83
CA LYS A 317 3.53 -32.80 83.53
C LYS A 317 4.29 -32.75 84.86
N ARG A 318 5.32 -31.91 84.96
CA ARG A 318 6.08 -31.72 86.21
C ARG A 318 5.29 -30.91 87.24
N LEU A 319 4.59 -29.86 86.81
CA LEU A 319 3.70 -29.06 87.65
C LEU A 319 2.57 -29.91 88.22
N ASP A 320 1.88 -30.71 87.39
CA ASP A 320 0.81 -31.62 87.84
C ASP A 320 1.29 -32.58 88.94
N LYS A 321 2.52 -33.09 88.81
CA LYS A 321 3.13 -33.97 89.83
C LYS A 321 3.40 -33.24 91.15
N LEU A 322 3.79 -31.97 91.09
CA LEU A 322 4.07 -31.15 92.27
C LEU A 322 2.78 -30.75 93.00
N GLU A 323 1.74 -30.34 92.26
CA GLU A 323 0.42 -30.02 92.83
C GLU A 323 -0.22 -31.23 93.54
N ASN A 324 -0.18 -32.40 92.91
CA ASN A 324 -0.65 -33.65 93.50
C ASN A 324 0.14 -34.09 94.75
N LYS A 325 1.39 -33.64 94.89
CA LYS A 325 2.23 -33.91 96.07
C LYS A 325 1.89 -32.98 97.23
N ASN A 326 1.57 -31.71 96.95
CA ASN A 326 1.17 -30.74 97.98
C ASN A 326 -0.22 -31.04 98.58
N ASN A 327 -1.16 -31.57 97.79
CA ASN A 327 -2.49 -31.98 98.25
C ASN A 327 -2.50 -33.24 99.15
N LYS A 328 -1.35 -33.92 99.32
CA LYS A 328 -1.20 -35.12 100.17
C LYS A 328 -0.50 -34.85 101.51
N THR A 329 -0.29 -33.60 101.89
CA THR A 329 0.28 -33.24 103.19
C THR A 329 -0.86 -33.03 104.21
N PRO A 330 -1.04 -33.90 105.24
CA PRO A 330 -2.07 -33.72 106.26
C PRO A 330 -1.69 -32.59 107.22
N ARG A 331 -2.67 -31.80 107.65
CA ARG A 331 -2.63 -31.06 108.92
C ARG A 331 -2.83 -32.02 110.08
#